data_AF-A0A926YIB5-F1
#
_entry.id   AF-A0A926YIB5-F1
#
_cell.length_a   1.000
_cell.length_b   1.000
_cell.length_c   1.000
_cell.angle_alpha   90.00
_cell.angle_beta   90.00
_cell.angle_gamma   90.00
#
_symmetry.space_group_name_H-M   'P 1'
#
loop_
_entity.id
_entity.type
_entity.pdbx_description
1 polymer ?
#
loop_
_entity_poly.entity_id
_entity_poly.type
_entity_poly.pdbx_seq_one_letter_code
_entity_poly.pdbx_strand_id
1 'polypeptide(L)'
;MNTQAKGNLFEQQIAEVYQRTTALFKTTEESGSQSQLVLECLEELRIALEELHVAEEELRQQNEQLIEAREAAEIERYRYQELFEFAPDGYLVTSLSGTVQEANQAAASLLNIAKKYL
;
A
#
# COMPACT_ATOMS: atom_id res chain seq x y z
N MET A 1 2.56 -14.10 -11.16
CA MET A 1 3.84 -13.63 -11.73
C MET A 1 4.34 -12.49 -10.85
N ASN A 2 5.57 -12.62 -10.39
CA ASN A 2 6.06 -12.24 -9.06
C ASN A 2 6.35 -10.73 -8.93
N THR A 3 5.78 -10.06 -7.92
CA THR A 3 5.99 -8.62 -7.62
C THR A 3 7.47 -8.30 -7.38
N GLN A 4 8.20 -9.23 -6.75
CA GLN A 4 9.66 -9.14 -6.58
C GLN A 4 10.43 -9.17 -7.90
N ALA A 5 9.93 -9.86 -8.94
CA ALA A 5 10.61 -9.91 -10.23
C ALA A 5 10.43 -8.61 -11.05
N LYS A 6 9.37 -7.84 -10.78
CA LYS A 6 9.17 -6.52 -11.40
C LYS A 6 10.01 -5.44 -10.74
N GLY A 7 10.14 -5.45 -9.41
CA GLY A 7 11.03 -4.54 -8.68
C GLY A 7 12.49 -4.72 -9.11
N ASN A 8 12.96 -5.98 -9.17
CA ASN A 8 14.33 -6.30 -9.57
C ASN A 8 14.65 -5.94 -11.04
N LEU A 9 13.66 -6.02 -11.93
CA LEU A 9 13.81 -5.59 -13.33
C LEU A 9 13.91 -4.07 -13.46
N PHE A 10 13.16 -3.32 -12.65
CA PHE A 10 13.18 -1.86 -12.65
C PHE A 10 14.47 -1.32 -12.04
N GLU A 11 14.95 -1.92 -10.94
CA GLU A 11 16.27 -1.65 -10.36
C GLU A 11 17.41 -1.88 -11.38
N GLN A 12 17.33 -2.98 -12.16
CA GLN A 12 18.28 -3.25 -13.24
C GLN A 12 18.22 -2.19 -14.36
N GLN A 13 17.02 -1.75 -14.74
CA GLN A 13 16.83 -0.70 -15.76
C GLN A 13 17.38 0.65 -15.30
N ILE A 14 17.15 1.02 -14.03
CA ILE A 14 17.72 2.24 -13.44
C ILE A 14 19.25 2.16 -13.44
N ALA A 15 19.82 1.05 -12.97
CA ALA A 15 21.27 0.85 -12.97
C ALA A 15 21.89 0.90 -14.38
N GLU A 16 21.20 0.35 -15.39
CA GLU A 16 21.64 0.41 -16.79
C GLU A 16 21.60 1.84 -17.34
N VAL A 17 20.56 2.60 -17.00
CA VAL A 17 20.44 4.02 -17.38
C VAL A 17 21.55 4.83 -16.71
N TYR A 18 21.83 4.60 -15.43
CA TYR A 18 22.96 5.20 -14.69
C TYR A 18 24.31 4.94 -15.36
N GLN A 19 24.58 3.71 -15.79
CA GLN A 19 25.83 3.39 -16.48
C GLN A 19 25.92 4.08 -17.84
N ARG A 20 24.81 4.14 -18.58
CA ARG A 20 24.77 4.82 -19.90
C ARG A 20 24.95 6.32 -19.78
N THR A 21 24.30 6.98 -18.82
CA THR A 21 24.46 8.43 -18.59
C THR A 21 25.89 8.75 -18.17
N THR A 22 26.49 7.96 -17.27
CA THR A 22 27.89 8.16 -16.84
C THR A 22 28.90 7.96 -17.98
N ALA A 23 28.64 7.01 -18.90
CA ALA A 23 29.48 6.80 -20.08
C ALA A 23 29.41 7.96 -21.08
N LEU A 24 28.23 8.56 -21.23
CA LEU A 24 28.02 9.75 -22.08
C LEU A 24 28.73 10.99 -21.50
N PHE A 25 28.70 11.19 -20.18
CA PHE A 25 29.46 12.25 -19.49
C PHE A 25 30.95 12.26 -19.88
N LYS A 26 31.58 11.08 -19.96
CA LYS A 26 33.01 10.94 -20.33
C LYS A 26 33.30 11.25 -21.80
N THR A 27 32.33 11.09 -22.69
CA THR A 27 32.54 11.31 -24.14
C THR A 27 32.30 12.76 -24.56
N THR A 28 31.56 13.54 -23.76
CA THR A 28 31.25 14.94 -24.05
C THR A 28 32.33 15.95 -23.64
N GLU A 29 33.36 15.57 -22.86
CA GLU A 29 34.45 16.49 -22.49
C GLU A 29 35.25 17.03 -23.70
N GLU A 30 35.14 16.41 -24.88
CA GLU A 30 35.89 16.82 -26.09
C GLU A 30 35.21 17.93 -26.94
N SER A 31 34.01 18.43 -26.59
CA SER A 31 33.26 19.43 -27.40
C SER A 31 32.65 20.56 -26.56
N GLY A 32 33.46 21.58 -26.24
CA GLY A 32 33.29 22.57 -25.17
C GLY A 32 32.14 23.60 -25.20
N SER A 33 30.99 23.38 -25.86
CA SER A 33 29.82 24.27 -25.68
C SER A 33 28.47 23.54 -25.73
N GLN A 34 28.32 22.49 -26.55
CA GLN A 34 27.17 21.57 -26.45
C GLN A 34 27.28 20.59 -25.26
N SER A 35 28.50 20.36 -24.78
CA SER A 35 28.79 19.48 -23.63
C SER A 35 28.14 19.96 -22.33
N GLN A 36 28.10 21.27 -22.07
CA GLN A 36 27.65 21.81 -20.78
C GLN A 36 26.12 21.71 -20.58
N LEU A 37 25.33 21.98 -21.62
CA LEU A 37 23.88 21.77 -21.61
C LEU A 37 23.50 20.28 -21.53
N VAL A 38 24.30 19.41 -22.16
CA VAL A 38 24.11 17.96 -22.06
C VAL A 38 24.44 17.46 -20.65
N LEU A 39 25.49 18.00 -20.02
CA LEU A 39 25.82 17.70 -18.63
C LEU A 39 24.70 18.10 -17.66
N GLU A 40 24.13 19.29 -17.82
CA GLU A 40 23.01 19.77 -16.98
C GLU A 40 21.76 18.89 -17.15
N CYS A 41 21.35 18.59 -18.38
CA CYS A 41 20.21 17.70 -18.64
C CYS A 41 20.43 16.28 -18.09
N LEU A 42 21.66 15.76 -18.14
CA LEU A 42 21.97 14.44 -17.60
C LEU A 42 21.96 14.42 -16.07
N GLU A 43 22.38 15.51 -15.43
CA GLU A 43 22.31 15.64 -13.97
C GLU A 43 20.86 15.78 -13.50
N GLU A 44 20.02 16.55 -14.21
CA GLU A 44 18.58 16.62 -13.94
C GLU A 44 17.90 15.25 -14.09
N LEU A 45 18.26 14.49 -15.14
CA LEU A 45 17.76 13.12 -15.32
C LEU A 45 18.20 12.19 -14.19
N ARG A 46 19.44 12.34 -13.70
CA ARG A 46 19.96 11.57 -12.56
C ARG A 46 19.14 11.82 -11.30
N ILE A 47 18.86 13.09 -10.99
CA ILE A 47 18.06 13.48 -9.83
C ILE A 47 16.63 12.93 -9.95
N ALA A 48 15.99 13.10 -11.10
CA ALA A 48 14.62 12.61 -11.33
C ALA A 48 14.50 11.08 -11.19
N LEU A 49 15.52 10.32 -11.62
CA LEU A 49 15.54 8.87 -11.44
C LEU A 49 15.70 8.46 -9.98
N GLU A 50 16.53 9.17 -9.22
CA GLU A 50 16.70 8.92 -7.78
C GLU A 50 15.40 9.23 -7.01
N GLU A 51 14.76 10.35 -7.30
CA GLU A 51 13.46 10.71 -6.72
C GLU A 51 12.39 9.66 -7.03
N LEU A 52 12.37 9.16 -8.27
CA LEU A 52 11.45 8.09 -8.67
C LEU A 52 11.73 6.78 -7.93
N HIS A 53 13.01 6.45 -7.71
CA HIS A 53 13.39 5.25 -6.97
C HIS A 53 12.95 5.33 -5.50
N VAL A 54 13.19 6.47 -4.85
CA VAL A 54 12.72 6.71 -3.48
C VAL A 54 11.20 6.60 -3.40
N ALA A 55 10.47 7.22 -4.33
CA ALA A 55 9.01 7.16 -4.37
C ALA A 55 8.48 5.73 -4.59
N GLU A 56 9.16 4.92 -5.41
CA GLU A 56 8.80 3.51 -5.64
C GLU A 56 9.01 2.66 -4.39
N GLU A 57 10.13 2.84 -3.70
CA GLU A 57 10.42 2.17 -2.43
C GLU A 57 9.36 2.52 -1.37
N GLU A 58 9.04 3.80 -1.21
CA GLU A 58 8.02 4.26 -0.27
C GLU A 58 6.64 3.67 -0.59
N LEU A 59 6.24 3.65 -1.87
CA LEU A 59 4.98 3.03 -2.31
C LEU A 59 4.95 1.53 -2.03
N ARG A 60 6.08 0.83 -2.21
CA ARG A 60 6.18 -0.59 -1.91
C ARG A 60 5.99 -0.86 -0.42
N GLN A 61 6.67 -0.09 0.42
CA GLN A 61 6.53 -0.19 1.88
C GLN A 61 5.10 0.11 2.35
N GLN A 62 4.46 1.15 1.80
CA GLN A 62 3.07 1.46 2.10
C GLN A 62 2.12 0.34 1.67
N ASN A 63 2.39 -0.31 0.54
CA ASN A 63 1.59 -1.43 0.07
C ASN A 63 1.70 -2.64 1.00
N GLU A 64 2.91 -2.99 1.43
CA GLU A 64 3.16 -4.07 2.38
C GLU A 64 2.44 -3.81 3.71
N GLN A 65 2.57 -2.60 4.27
CA GLN A 65 1.86 -2.20 5.48
C GLN A 65 0.33 -2.27 5.32
N LEU A 66 -0.19 -1.90 4.14
CA LEU A 66 -1.62 -1.97 3.86
C LEU A 66 -2.12 -3.42 3.80
N ILE A 67 -1.32 -4.33 3.21
CA ILE A 67 -1.63 -5.77 3.17
C ILE A 67 -1.66 -6.31 4.60
N GLU A 68 -0.63 -6.05 5.41
CA GLU A 68 -0.56 -6.51 6.80
C GLU A 68 -1.72 -5.97 7.65
N ALA A 69 -2.03 -4.67 7.53
CA ALA A 69 -3.14 -4.06 8.26
C ALA A 69 -4.49 -4.66 7.86
N ARG A 70 -4.66 -4.98 6.56
CA ARG A 70 -5.88 -5.63 6.06
C ARG A 70 -6.01 -7.06 6.59
N GLU A 71 -4.93 -7.84 6.56
CA GLU A 71 -4.93 -9.21 7.08
C GLU A 71 -5.28 -9.22 8.58
N ALA A 72 -4.67 -8.32 9.36
CA ALA A 72 -4.99 -8.17 10.78
C ALA A 72 -6.46 -7.81 11.01
N ALA A 73 -7.01 -6.87 10.23
CA ALA A 73 -8.42 -6.49 10.31
C ALA A 73 -9.36 -7.64 9.91
N GLU A 74 -8.99 -8.45 8.91
CA GLU A 74 -9.78 -9.62 8.50
C GLU A 74 -9.78 -10.71 9.58
N ILE A 75 -8.65 -10.95 10.25
CA ILE A 75 -8.55 -11.89 11.39
C ILE A 75 -9.42 -11.41 12.55
N GLU A 76 -9.32 -10.13 12.92
CA GLU A 76 -10.11 -9.56 14.01
C GLU A 76 -11.61 -9.58 13.68
N ARG A 77 -11.98 -9.28 12.43
CA ARG A 77 -13.37 -9.38 11.97
C ARG A 77 -13.89 -10.81 12.05
N TYR A 78 -13.09 -11.79 11.63
CA TYR A 78 -13.44 -13.20 11.74
C TYR A 78 -13.67 -13.60 13.21
N ARG A 79 -12.76 -13.21 14.10
CA ARG A 79 -12.87 -13.48 15.54
C ARG A 79 -14.11 -12.82 16.15
N TYR A 80 -14.40 -11.57 15.79
CA TYR A 80 -15.63 -10.89 16.23
C TYR A 80 -16.87 -11.62 15.73
N GLN A 81 -16.90 -12.06 14.47
CA GLN A 81 -18.05 -12.79 13.93
C GLN A 81 -18.28 -14.12 14.65
N GLU A 82 -17.23 -14.89 14.91
CA GLU A 82 -17.32 -16.15 15.66
C GLU A 82 -17.82 -15.94 17.09
N LEU A 83 -17.29 -14.93 17.79
CA LEU A 83 -17.57 -14.74 19.22
C LEU A 83 -18.83 -13.93 19.52
N PHE A 84 -19.24 -13.04 18.61
CA PHE A 84 -20.41 -12.18 18.79
C PHE A 84 -21.52 -12.54 17.81
N GLU A 85 -21.25 -12.44 16.51
CA GLU A 85 -22.28 -12.52 15.45
C GLU A 85 -22.97 -13.89 15.43
N PHE A 86 -22.18 -14.96 15.50
CA PHE A 86 -22.61 -16.35 15.42
C PHE A 86 -22.72 -17.05 16.79
N ALA A 87 -22.58 -16.30 17.87
CA ALA A 87 -22.81 -16.84 19.20
C ALA A 87 -24.24 -17.37 19.33
N PRO A 88 -24.46 -18.50 20.04
CA PRO A 88 -25.79 -19.07 20.23
C PRO A 88 -26.66 -18.20 21.14
N ASP A 89 -26.05 -17.45 22.06
CA ASP A 89 -26.73 -16.54 22.97
C ASP A 89 -27.03 -15.20 22.29
N GLY A 90 -28.21 -14.63 22.57
CA GLY A 90 -28.60 -13.33 22.05
C GLY A 90 -27.89 -12.18 22.78
N TYR A 91 -27.05 -11.43 22.06
CA TYR A 91 -26.39 -10.24 22.58
C TYR A 91 -26.98 -8.95 22.00
N LEU A 92 -27.18 -7.97 22.88
CA LEU A 92 -27.51 -6.58 22.54
C LEU A 92 -26.46 -5.67 23.16
N VAL A 93 -25.85 -4.83 22.34
CA VAL A 93 -25.02 -3.71 22.79
C VAL A 93 -25.89 -2.48 22.83
N THR A 94 -25.98 -1.83 23.98
CA THR A 94 -26.81 -0.63 24.17
C THR A 94 -25.97 0.55 24.60
N SER A 95 -26.39 1.76 24.22
CA SER A 95 -25.89 2.99 24.80
C SER A 95 -26.28 3.10 26.29
N LEU A 96 -25.68 4.06 26.99
CA LEU A 96 -26.08 4.41 28.36
C LEU A 96 -27.54 4.88 28.48
N SER A 97 -28.14 5.32 27.36
CA SER A 97 -29.55 5.70 27.30
C SER A 97 -30.49 4.52 26.99
N GLY A 98 -29.96 3.30 26.84
CA GLY A 98 -30.74 2.08 26.55
C GLY A 98 -31.11 1.89 25.08
N THR A 99 -30.53 2.67 24.17
CA THR A 99 -30.72 2.50 22.72
C THR A 99 -29.84 1.38 22.22
N VAL A 100 -30.41 0.40 21.50
CA VAL A 100 -29.63 -0.67 20.85
C VAL A 100 -28.72 -0.06 19.79
N GLN A 101 -27.43 -0.41 19.85
CA GLN A 101 -26.41 0.00 18.89
C GLN A 101 -26.02 -1.18 17.99
N GLU A 102 -25.95 -2.39 18.57
CA GLU A 102 -25.68 -3.62 17.84
C GLU A 102 -26.50 -4.76 18.43
N ALA A 103 -26.93 -5.68 17.57
CA ALA A 103 -27.58 -6.93 17.96
C ALA A 103 -26.94 -8.06 17.15
N ASN A 104 -26.65 -9.20 17.79
CA ASN A 104 -26.13 -10.37 17.07
C ASN A 104 -27.25 -11.17 16.38
N GLN A 105 -26.90 -12.18 15.59
CA GLN A 105 -27.88 -12.95 14.81
C GLN A 105 -28.87 -13.71 15.71
N ALA A 106 -28.40 -14.26 16.82
CA ALA A 106 -29.26 -14.93 17.80
C ALA A 106 -30.29 -13.96 18.41
N ALA A 107 -29.89 -12.75 18.82
CA ALA A 107 -30.81 -11.75 19.36
C ALA A 107 -31.89 -11.34 18.35
N ALA A 108 -31.52 -11.10 17.09
CA ALA A 108 -32.47 -10.78 16.03
C ALA A 108 -33.48 -11.92 15.81
N SER A 109 -33.01 -13.16 15.87
CA SER A 109 -33.84 -14.36 15.74
C SER A 109 -34.79 -14.54 16.94
N LEU A 110 -34.30 -14.32 18.16
CA LEU A 110 -35.08 -14.42 19.40
C LEU A 110 -36.17 -13.34 19.47
N LEU A 111 -35.85 -12.12 19.04
CA LEU A 111 -36.79 -11.00 19.02
C LEU A 111 -37.73 -11.03 17.80
N ASN A 112 -37.45 -11.90 16.82
CA ASN A 112 -38.15 -11.98 15.53
C ASN A 112 -38.22 -10.62 14.80
N ILE A 113 -37.13 -9.85 14.88
CA ILE A 113 -36.98 -8.54 14.25
C ILE A 113 -35.71 -8.59 13.40
N ALA A 114 -35.80 -8.15 12.15
CA ALA A 114 -34.62 -8.06 11.29
C ALA A 114 -33.61 -7.07 11.89
N LYS A 115 -32.32 -7.43 11.89
CA LYS A 115 -31.23 -6.60 12.43
C LYS A 115 -31.24 -5.14 11.99
N LYS A 116 -31.70 -4.83 10.77
CA LYS A 116 -31.83 -3.45 10.26
C LYS A 116 -32.82 -2.57 11.04
N TYR A 117 -33.62 -3.16 11.94
CA TYR A 117 -34.60 -2.49 12.80
C TYR A 117 -34.25 -2.59 14.30
N LEU A 118 -33.13 -3.23 14.64
CA LEU A 118 -32.54 -3.26 15.98
C LEU A 118 -31.35 -2.32 16.01
#